data_AF-A0A085FAR4-F1
#
_entry.id   AF-A0A085FAR4-F1
#
_cell.length_a   1.000
_cell.length_b   1.000
_cell.length_c   1.000
_cell.angle_alpha   90.00
_cell.angle_beta   90.00
_cell.angle_gamma   90.00
#
_symmetry.space_group_name_H-M   'P 1'
#
loop_
_entity.id
_entity.type
_entity.pdbx_description
1 polymer ?
#
loop_
_entity_poly.entity_id
_entity_poly.type
_entity_poly.pdbx_seq_one_letter_code
_entity_poly.pdbx_strand_id
1 'polypeptide(L)'
;MPPGHEAVEGSCHCGAVKIRAASMPKDLNDCQCEHCQKRGALWGYYALDQIEINGPTSVYIWGPSLREFHFCTTCGMTTHWWPIDAGSIPWMGLNARVFGRDVFQQIPVKKGD
;
A
#
# COMPACT_ATOMS: atom_id res chain seq x y z
N MET A 1 7.19 -12.32 -16.91
CA MET A 1 7.73 -11.11 -16.26
C MET A 1 8.71 -10.46 -17.23
N PRO A 2 8.52 -9.19 -17.65
CA PRO A 2 9.56 -8.47 -18.38
C PRO A 2 10.65 -8.00 -17.39
N PRO A 3 11.93 -8.01 -17.81
CA PRO A 3 13.06 -7.60 -16.96
C PRO A 3 13.07 -6.08 -16.74
N GLY A 4 13.36 -5.62 -15.52
CA GLY A 4 13.76 -4.22 -15.30
C GLY A 4 13.40 -3.55 -13.97
N HIS A 5 12.65 -4.19 -13.07
CA HIS A 5 12.45 -3.63 -11.73
C HIS A 5 12.60 -4.73 -10.69
N GLU A 6 13.64 -4.62 -9.87
CA GLU A 6 13.92 -5.55 -8.79
C GLU A 6 12.82 -5.47 -7.72
N ALA A 7 12.56 -6.60 -7.06
CA ALA A 7 11.61 -6.64 -5.96
C ALA A 7 12.06 -5.71 -4.83
N VAL A 8 11.10 -5.05 -4.18
CA VAL A 8 11.37 -4.11 -3.10
C VAL A 8 10.70 -4.56 -1.82
N GLU A 9 11.47 -4.52 -0.73
CA GLU A 9 11.03 -4.94 0.59
C GLU A 9 10.76 -3.74 1.49
N GLY A 10 9.75 -3.88 2.32
CA GLY A 10 9.34 -2.90 3.31
C GLY A 10 8.77 -3.57 4.54
N SER A 11 8.48 -2.75 5.55
CA SER A 11 7.81 -3.23 6.75
C SER A 11 7.03 -2.11 7.44
N CYS A 12 6.14 -2.50 8.35
CA CYS A 12 5.59 -1.54 9.30
C CYS A 12 6.70 -1.03 10.24
N HIS A 13 6.39 0.02 11.03
CA HIS A 13 7.37 0.64 11.92
C HIS A 13 8.07 -0.34 12.89
N CYS A 14 7.33 -1.30 13.45
CA CYS A 14 7.88 -2.29 14.38
C CYS A 14 8.45 -3.54 13.69
N GLY A 15 8.37 -3.66 12.37
CA GLY A 15 8.85 -4.82 11.62
C GLY A 15 7.96 -6.07 11.68
N ALA A 16 6.86 -6.05 12.44
CA ALA A 16 5.97 -7.21 12.61
C ALA A 16 5.19 -7.58 11.34
N VAL A 17 4.93 -6.59 10.46
CA VAL A 17 4.35 -6.79 9.13
C VAL A 17 5.43 -6.55 8.10
N LYS A 18 5.80 -7.60 7.37
CA LYS A 18 6.78 -7.58 6.28
C LYS A 18 6.07 -7.58 4.95
N ILE A 19 6.58 -6.79 4.02
CA ILE A 19 5.96 -6.55 2.72
C ILE A 19 7.02 -6.72 1.65
N ARG A 20 6.68 -7.41 0.57
CA ARG A 20 7.51 -7.52 -0.63
C ARG A 20 6.66 -7.16 -1.84
N ALA A 21 7.11 -6.17 -2.60
CA ALA A 21 6.51 -5.78 -3.88
C ALA A 21 7.39 -6.27 -5.02
N ALA A 22 6.78 -6.76 -6.10
CA ALA A 22 7.50 -7.24 -7.28
C ALA A 22 8.35 -6.14 -7.96
N SER A 23 7.94 -4.87 -7.82
CA SER A 23 8.65 -3.71 -8.35
C SER A 23 8.22 -2.42 -7.63
N MET A 24 8.91 -1.31 -7.88
CA MET A 24 8.37 0.01 -7.55
C MET A 24 7.22 0.41 -8.50
N PRO A 25 6.22 1.17 -8.03
CA PRO A 25 5.19 1.73 -8.89
C PRO A 25 5.77 2.92 -9.67
N LYS A 26 5.15 3.26 -10.81
CA LYS A 26 5.62 4.38 -11.66
C LYS A 26 5.35 5.75 -11.03
N ASP A 27 4.28 5.83 -10.25
CA ASP A 27 3.80 7.01 -9.56
C ASP A 27 3.13 6.60 -8.24
N LEU A 28 3.02 7.58 -7.34
CA LEU A 28 2.28 7.46 -6.09
C LEU A 28 1.07 8.37 -6.12
N ASN A 29 -0.05 7.89 -5.60
CA ASN A 29 -1.25 8.70 -5.37
C ASN A 29 -1.28 9.24 -3.93
N ASP A 30 -1.16 10.55 -3.80
CA ASP A 30 -1.51 11.32 -2.61
C ASP A 30 -3.04 11.56 -2.66
N CYS A 31 -3.80 10.57 -2.22
CA CYS A 31 -5.26 10.59 -2.31
C CYS A 31 -5.85 11.69 -1.42
N GLN A 32 -6.69 12.55 -2.00
CA GLN A 32 -7.22 13.73 -1.32
C GLN A 32 -8.55 13.48 -0.59
N CYS A 33 -9.08 12.25 -0.54
CA CYS A 33 -10.26 11.99 0.27
C CYS A 33 -9.95 12.16 1.77
N GLU A 34 -10.95 12.55 2.56
CA GLU A 34 -10.79 12.86 3.99
C GLU A 34 -10.08 11.74 4.78
N HIS A 35 -10.43 10.48 4.48
CA HIS A 35 -9.84 9.34 5.15
C HIS A 35 -8.35 9.16 4.83
N CYS A 36 -7.97 9.29 3.55
CA CYS A 36 -6.59 9.16 3.11
C CYS A 36 -5.73 10.32 3.61
N GLN A 37 -6.25 11.55 3.60
CA GLN A 37 -5.58 12.70 4.19
C GLN A 37 -5.24 12.48 5.67
N LYS A 38 -6.20 11.99 6.46
CA LYS A 38 -6.01 11.70 7.90
C LYS A 38 -5.03 10.55 8.15
N ARG A 39 -4.91 9.59 7.22
CA ARG A 39 -3.91 8.51 7.30
C ARG A 39 -2.50 8.94 6.89
N GLY A 40 -2.37 9.98 6.07
CA GLY A 40 -1.09 10.44 5.53
C GLY A 40 -0.39 9.42 4.63
N ALA A 41 -1.16 8.52 4.01
CA ALA A 41 -0.65 7.45 3.15
C ALA A 41 -0.32 7.97 1.74
N LEU A 42 0.72 7.42 1.13
CA LEU A 42 0.98 7.57 -0.31
C LEU A 42 0.78 6.21 -0.98
N TRP A 43 -0.15 6.11 -1.90
CA TRP A 43 -0.54 4.83 -2.46
C TRP A 43 0.24 4.51 -3.74
N GLY A 44 0.98 3.42 -3.73
CA GLY A 44 1.39 2.72 -4.95
C GLY A 44 0.35 1.66 -5.29
N TYR A 45 -0.07 1.59 -6.55
CA TYR A 45 -1.08 0.62 -6.98
C TYR A 45 -0.46 -0.58 -7.67
N TYR A 46 -0.96 -1.76 -7.31
CA TYR A 46 -0.42 -3.04 -7.71
C TYR A 46 -1.52 -4.03 -8.05
N ALA A 47 -1.23 -4.94 -8.99
CA ALA A 47 -2.04 -6.15 -9.11
C ALA A 47 -1.89 -7.00 -7.84
N LEU A 48 -2.93 -7.77 -7.49
CA LEU A 48 -2.97 -8.51 -6.23
C LEU A 48 -1.84 -9.55 -6.10
N ASP A 49 -1.36 -10.09 -7.21
CA ASP A 49 -0.29 -11.07 -7.29
C ASP A 49 1.12 -10.46 -7.28
N GLN A 50 1.24 -9.13 -7.29
CA GLN A 50 2.52 -8.42 -7.25
C GLN A 50 3.00 -8.11 -5.84
N ILE A 51 2.20 -8.41 -4.82
CA ILE A 51 2.46 -8.03 -3.44
C ILE A 51 2.33 -9.23 -2.52
N GLU A 52 3.34 -9.45 -1.69
CA GLU A 52 3.32 -10.40 -0.58
C GLU A 52 3.32 -9.63 0.75
N ILE A 53 2.41 -9.99 1.66
CA ILE A 53 2.28 -9.35 2.97
C ILE A 53 2.21 -10.44 4.03
N ASN A 54 3.12 -10.40 4.99
CA ASN A 54 3.23 -11.38 6.06
C ASN A 54 3.23 -10.68 7.40
N GLY A 55 2.36 -11.12 8.31
CA GLY A 55 2.28 -10.59 9.68
C GLY A 55 0.87 -10.15 10.07
N PRO A 56 0.64 -9.86 11.37
CA PRO A 56 -0.68 -9.58 11.89
C PRO A 56 -1.14 -8.16 11.50
N THR A 57 -2.32 -8.09 10.87
CA THR A 57 -3.01 -6.82 10.59
C THR A 57 -4.43 -6.83 11.13
N SER A 58 -4.94 -5.65 11.46
CA SER A 58 -6.36 -5.40 11.68
C SER A 58 -6.90 -4.57 10.52
N VAL A 59 -8.21 -4.66 10.31
CA VAL A 59 -8.89 -4.06 9.16
C VAL A 59 -9.89 -3.00 9.63
N TYR A 60 -9.96 -1.91 8.88
CA TYR A 60 -11.05 -0.95 8.93
C TYR A 60 -11.67 -0.82 7.54
N ILE A 61 -12.97 -1.09 7.42
CA ILE A 61 -13.68 -1.00 6.14
C ILE A 61 -14.23 0.42 5.97
N TRP A 62 -13.92 1.05 4.84
CA TRP A 62 -14.39 2.40 4.55
C TRP A 62 -14.57 2.68 3.06
N GLY A 63 -15.52 3.58 2.77
CA GLY A 63 -15.74 4.18 1.46
C GLY A 63 -16.80 3.46 0.61
N PRO A 64 -17.24 4.10 -0.49
CA PRO A 64 -18.33 3.61 -1.33
C PRO A 64 -18.00 2.30 -2.06
N SER A 65 -16.72 2.03 -2.32
CA SER A 65 -16.24 0.77 -2.90
C SER A 65 -15.92 -0.30 -1.85
N LEU A 66 -16.23 -0.04 -0.56
CA LEU A 66 -15.93 -0.88 0.60
C LEU A 66 -14.53 -1.49 0.52
N ARG A 67 -13.50 -0.67 0.73
CA ARG A 67 -12.10 -1.14 0.79
C ARG A 67 -11.74 -1.52 2.21
N GLU A 68 -10.98 -2.59 2.36
CA GLU A 68 -10.37 -3.00 3.63
C GLU A 68 -9.06 -2.23 3.81
N PHE A 69 -8.98 -1.33 4.79
CA PHE A 69 -7.73 -0.65 5.12
C PHE A 69 -7.02 -1.39 6.24
N HIS A 70 -5.87 -2.00 5.93
CA HIS A 70 -5.08 -2.80 6.85
C HIS A 70 -4.04 -1.95 7.59
N PHE A 71 -3.91 -2.22 8.88
CA PHE A 71 -2.88 -1.62 9.72
C PHE A 71 -2.29 -2.65 10.67
N CYS A 72 -1.01 -2.47 11.02
CA CYS A 72 -0.31 -3.35 11.94
C CYS A 72 -0.97 -3.33 13.33
N THR A 73 -1.27 -4.50 13.88
CA THR A 73 -1.90 -4.62 15.22
C THR A 73 -1.01 -4.15 16.36
N THR A 74 0.31 -4.11 16.15
CA THR A 74 1.30 -3.72 17.16
C THR A 74 1.60 -2.22 17.17
N CYS A 75 1.80 -1.61 15.99
CA CYS A 75 2.23 -0.20 15.90
C CYS A 75 1.22 0.74 15.24
N GLY A 76 0.06 0.23 14.78
CA GLY A 76 -0.98 1.04 14.14
C GLY A 76 -0.65 1.56 12.74
N MET A 77 0.56 1.29 12.22
CA MET A 77 0.97 1.74 10.90
C MET A 77 0.05 1.16 9.82
N THR A 78 -0.53 2.04 9.00
CA THR A 78 -1.31 1.62 7.82
C THR A 78 -0.37 1.08 6.76
N THR A 79 -0.59 -0.16 6.34
CA THR A 79 0.28 -0.84 5.37
C THR A 79 -0.31 -0.81 3.97
N HIS A 80 -1.56 -1.21 3.82
CA HIS A 80 -2.22 -1.30 2.52
C HIS A 80 -3.72 -1.15 2.66
N TRP A 81 -4.40 -1.01 1.53
CA TRP A 81 -5.81 -1.39 1.43
C TRP A 81 -5.97 -2.55 0.46
N TRP A 82 -7.00 -3.35 0.70
CA TRP A 82 -7.37 -4.50 -0.11
C TRP A 82 -8.83 -4.38 -0.60
N PRO A 83 -9.16 -4.80 -1.82
CA PRO A 83 -10.54 -4.83 -2.28
C PRO A 83 -11.33 -5.95 -1.59
N ILE A 84 -12.55 -5.66 -1.12
CA ILE A 84 -13.45 -6.71 -0.59
C ILE A 84 -13.84 -7.70 -1.70
N ASP A 85 -14.12 -7.19 -2.90
CA ASP A 85 -14.37 -8.01 -4.08
C ASP A 85 -13.20 -7.89 -5.06
N ALA A 86 -12.25 -8.82 -4.93
CA ALA A 86 -11.11 -8.95 -5.82
C ALA A 86 -11.49 -9.31 -7.28
N GLY A 87 -12.70 -9.82 -7.52
CA GLY A 87 -13.19 -10.10 -8.88
C GLY A 87 -13.55 -8.83 -9.64
N SER A 88 -14.10 -7.83 -8.94
CA SER A 88 -14.47 -6.53 -9.50
C SER A 88 -13.30 -5.53 -9.51
N ILE A 89 -12.41 -5.60 -8.52
CA ILE A 89 -11.28 -4.69 -8.35
C ILE A 89 -10.00 -5.54 -8.24
N PRO A 90 -9.31 -5.87 -9.35
CA PRO A 90 -8.16 -6.78 -9.35
C PRO A 90 -6.84 -6.08 -8.97
N TRP A 91 -6.90 -5.06 -8.13
CA TRP A 91 -5.75 -4.27 -7.69
C TRP A 91 -5.92 -3.78 -6.27
N MET A 92 -4.79 -3.46 -5.64
CA MET A 92 -4.67 -3.01 -4.27
C MET A 92 -3.80 -1.75 -4.21
N GLY A 93 -3.80 -1.08 -3.07
CA GLY A 93 -2.91 0.04 -2.83
C GLY A 93 -2.03 -0.21 -1.62
N LEU A 94 -0.73 -0.13 -1.85
CA LEU A 94 0.29 -0.25 -0.83
C LEU A 94 0.74 1.15 -0.39
N ASN A 95 0.78 1.39 0.91
CA ASN A 95 1.31 2.64 1.43
C ASN A 95 2.83 2.64 1.24
N ALA A 96 3.34 3.42 0.29
CA ALA A 96 4.76 3.47 -0.05
C ALA A 96 5.67 3.88 1.13
N ARG A 97 5.11 4.44 2.20
CA ARG A 97 5.84 4.77 3.44
C ARG A 97 6.28 3.56 4.26
N VAL A 98 5.84 2.35 3.91
CA VAL A 98 6.38 1.10 4.48
C VAL A 98 7.77 0.78 3.94
N PHE A 99 8.16 1.41 2.82
CA PHE A 99 9.52 1.34 2.28
C PHE A 99 10.41 2.41 2.92
N GLY A 100 11.72 2.26 2.75
CA GLY A 100 12.70 3.28 3.13
C GLY A 100 12.37 4.64 2.50
N ARG A 101 12.69 5.73 3.22
CA ARG A 101 12.47 7.10 2.72
C ARG A 101 13.22 7.37 1.42
N ASP A 102 14.44 6.88 1.36
CA ASP A 102 15.30 6.88 0.18
C ASP A 102 14.66 6.19 -1.02
N VAL A 103 13.78 5.20 -0.79
CA VAL A 103 13.10 4.46 -1.86
C VAL A 103 11.90 5.24 -2.40
N PHE A 104 10.93 5.59 -1.55
CA PHE A 104 9.67 6.15 -2.07
C PHE A 104 9.77 7.63 -2.51
N GLN A 105 10.75 8.39 -1.98
CA GLN A 105 10.92 9.80 -2.34
C GLN A 105 11.39 10.02 -3.78
N GLN A 106 11.91 8.98 -4.43
CA GLN A 106 12.33 9.02 -5.83
C GLN A 106 11.15 8.90 -6.80
N ILE A 107 9.96 8.52 -6.32
CA ILE A 107 8.81 8.26 -7.17
C ILE A 107 7.96 9.52 -7.33
N PRO A 108 7.57 9.89 -8.56
CA PRO A 108 6.66 11.00 -8.79
C PRO A 108 5.35 10.84 -8.00
N VAL A 109 4.97 11.89 -7.26
CA VAL A 109 3.71 11.93 -6.52
C VAL A 109 2.68 12.73 -7.31
N LYS A 110 1.50 12.16 -7.49
CA LYS A 110 0.33 12.81 -8.07
C LYS A 110 -0.73 12.96 -7.00
N LYS A 111 -1.48 14.06 -7.06
CA LYS A 111 -2.70 14.23 -6.26
C LYS A 111 -3.87 13.73 -7.09
N GLY A 112 -4.60 12.77 -6.54
CA GLY A 112 -5.78 12.19 -7.19
C GLY A 112 -6.84 11.86 -6.15
N ASP A 113 -8.04 11.55 -6.64
CA ASP A 113 -9.13 11.01 -5.82
C ASP A 113 -9.19 9.49 -5.93
#